data_AF-A0A6A0JMH2-F1
#
_entry.id   AF-A0A6A0JMH2-F1
#
_cell.length_a   1.000
_cell.length_b   1.000
_cell.length_c   1.000
_cell.angle_alpha   90.00
_cell.angle_beta   90.00
_cell.angle_gamma   90.00
#
_symmetry.space_group_name_H-M   'P 1'
#
loop_
_entity.id
_entity.type
_entity.pdbx_description
1 polymer ?
#
loop_
_entity_poly.entity_id
_entity_poly.type
_entity_poly.pdbx_seq_one_letter_code
_entity_poly.pdbx_strand_id
1 'polypeptide(L)'
;MARFLAIHSVPGITEADFRDKLDAVKKWRPDRRTTIVKVYGDLENGRLISECECVEQQHFEDWISMVGWPADSIHKVDMICQVGNIWKL
;
A
#
# COMPACT_ATOMS: atom_id res chain seq x y z
N MET A 1 -2.89 0.40 15.46
CA MET A 1 -3.63 -0.24 14.33
C MET A 1 -2.73 -1.32 13.78
N ALA A 2 -3.30 -2.41 13.26
CA ALA A 2 -2.48 -3.44 12.63
C ALA A 2 -1.85 -2.86 11.36
N ARG A 3 -0.65 -3.33 11.02
CA ARG A 3 0.01 -2.97 9.76
C ARG A 3 -0.08 -4.14 8.80
N PHE A 4 -0.32 -3.81 7.55
CA PHE A 4 -0.44 -4.74 6.45
C PHE A 4 0.46 -4.30 5.30
N LEU A 5 0.89 -5.29 4.51
CA LEU A 5 1.67 -5.10 3.31
C LEU A 5 0.99 -5.86 2.17
N ALA A 6 0.80 -5.19 1.04
CA ALA A 6 0.28 -5.79 -0.18
C ALA A 6 1.33 -5.77 -1.28
N ILE A 7 1.39 -6.87 -2.03
CA ILE A 7 2.23 -7.03 -3.22
C ILE A 7 1.29 -7.02 -4.43
N HIS A 8 1.57 -6.15 -5.40
CA HIS A 8 0.70 -5.92 -6.55
C HIS A 8 1.38 -6.26 -7.87
N SER A 9 0.57 -6.63 -8.85
CA SER A 9 0.96 -6.76 -10.25
C SER A 9 0.14 -5.78 -11.09
N VAL A 10 0.79 -4.75 -11.61
CA VAL A 10 0.19 -3.68 -12.42
C VAL A 10 1.03 -3.46 -13.68
N PRO A 11 0.95 -4.35 -14.68
CA PRO A 11 1.76 -4.26 -15.90
C PRO A 11 1.51 -2.95 -16.66
N GLY A 12 2.59 -2.33 -17.14
CA GLY A 12 2.51 -1.11 -17.95
C GLY A 12 2.18 0.16 -17.16
N ILE A 13 2.20 0.12 -15.82
CA ILE A 13 2.02 1.33 -15.00
C ILE A 13 3.12 2.36 -15.31
N THR A 14 2.71 3.58 -15.64
CA THR A 14 3.65 4.68 -15.86
C THR A 14 3.87 5.50 -14.60
N GLU A 15 4.92 6.34 -14.58
CA GLU A 15 5.12 7.29 -13.49
C GLU A 15 3.93 8.25 -13.36
N ALA A 16 3.35 8.68 -14.49
CA ALA A 16 2.18 9.56 -14.51
C ALA A 16 0.96 8.88 -13.86
N ASP A 17 0.69 7.62 -14.20
CA ASP A 17 -0.40 6.84 -13.58
C ASP A 17 -0.17 6.63 -12.09
N PHE A 18 1.07 6.28 -11.70
CA PHE A 18 1.44 6.10 -10.30
C PHE A 18 1.20 7.37 -9.48
N ARG A 19 1.62 8.54 -10.00
CA ARG A 19 1.40 9.83 -9.36
C ARG A 19 -0.07 10.21 -9.31
N ASP A 20 -0.79 10.11 -10.42
CA ASP A 20 -2.22 10.46 -10.50
C ASP A 20 -3.04 9.69 -9.47
N LYS A 21 -2.80 8.37 -9.37
CA LYS A 21 -3.46 7.51 -8.40
C LYS A 21 -3.19 7.89 -6.95
N LEU A 22 -1.96 8.28 -6.61
CA LEU A 22 -1.62 8.68 -5.24
C LEU A 22 -2.03 10.12 -4.91
N ASP A 23 -1.99 11.03 -5.89
CA ASP A 23 -2.45 12.41 -5.74
C ASP A 23 -3.98 12.50 -5.63
N ALA A 24 -4.71 11.61 -6.31
CA ALA A 24 -6.15 11.45 -6.14
C ALA A 24 -6.50 11.05 -4.69
N VAL A 25 -5.65 10.26 -4.04
CA VAL A 25 -5.76 9.89 -2.62
C VAL A 25 -5.09 10.95 -1.75
N LYS A 26 -5.34 12.24 -2.03
CA LYS A 26 -4.73 13.44 -1.42
C LYS A 26 -4.68 13.49 0.11
N LYS A 27 -5.37 12.58 0.79
CA LYS A 27 -5.07 12.18 2.16
C LYS A 27 -4.67 10.71 2.06
N TRP A 28 -3.41 10.42 2.37
CA TRP A 28 -2.84 9.09 2.68
C TRP A 28 -3.59 8.35 3.83
N ARG A 29 -4.80 8.81 4.13
CA ARG A 29 -5.78 8.36 5.07
C ARG A 29 -7.15 8.37 4.34
N PRO A 30 -7.47 7.30 3.59
CA PRO A 30 -8.72 7.20 2.83
C PRO A 30 -9.95 7.41 3.71
N ASP A 31 -9.88 6.92 4.95
CA ASP A 31 -10.90 7.09 5.98
C ASP A 31 -10.24 7.14 7.38
N ARG A 32 -11.03 7.28 8.45
CA ARG A 32 -10.50 7.43 9.82
C ARG A 32 -9.77 6.18 10.35
N ARG A 33 -9.99 5.01 9.76
CA ARG A 33 -9.52 3.68 10.15
C ARG A 33 -8.41 3.14 9.26
N THR A 34 -8.03 3.86 8.21
CA THR A 34 -7.09 3.39 7.17
C THR A 34 -6.07 4.47 6.90
N THR A 35 -4.78 4.16 7.02
CA THR A 35 -3.69 5.07 6.67
C THR A 35 -2.69 4.33 5.80
N ILE A 36 -2.58 4.71 4.54
CA ILE A 36 -1.52 4.25 3.66
C ILE A 36 -0.22 4.90 4.14
N VAL A 37 0.82 4.09 4.32
CA VAL A 37 2.07 4.51 4.95
C VAL A 37 3.09 4.80 3.88
N LYS A 38 3.26 3.87 2.94
CA LYS A 38 4.24 3.91 1.85
C LYS A 38 3.73 3.12 0.66
N VAL A 39 4.16 3.51 -0.53
CA VAL A 39 4.03 2.70 -1.74
C VAL A 39 5.37 2.76 -2.47
N TYR A 40 5.93 1.60 -2.80
CA TYR A 40 7.11 1.44 -3.65
C TYR A 40 6.66 0.98 -5.02
N GLY A 41 7.26 1.51 -6.07
CA GLY A 41 6.97 1.14 -7.44
C GLY A 41 8.23 0.73 -8.19
N ASP A 42 8.20 -0.48 -8.75
CA ASP A 42 9.05 -0.94 -9.85
C ASP A 42 8.20 -0.86 -11.13
N LEU A 43 8.31 0.28 -11.80
CA LEU A 43 7.49 0.61 -12.97
C LEU A 43 7.90 -0.20 -14.21
N GLU A 44 9.17 -0.61 -14.30
CA GLU A 44 9.68 -1.39 -15.43
C GLU A 44 9.04 -2.78 -15.48
N ASN A 45 8.90 -3.43 -14.31
CA ASN A 45 8.30 -4.76 -14.20
C ASN A 45 6.81 -4.72 -13.78
N GLY A 46 6.25 -3.53 -13.58
CA GLY A 46 4.87 -3.34 -13.14
C GLY A 46 4.59 -3.95 -11.77
N ARG A 47 5.53 -3.82 -10.83
CA ARG A 47 5.41 -4.35 -9.47
C ARG A 47 5.30 -3.23 -8.46
N LEU A 48 4.28 -3.29 -7.61
CA LEU A 48 4.11 -2.33 -6.52
C LEU A 48 4.09 -3.05 -5.18
N ILE A 49 4.56 -2.37 -4.14
CA ILE A 49 4.41 -2.79 -2.75
C ILE A 49 3.76 -1.64 -2.01
N SER A 50 2.63 -1.87 -1.36
CA SER A 50 1.98 -0.87 -0.51
C SER A 50 1.92 -1.30 0.94
N GLU A 51 2.14 -0.37 1.84
CA GLU A 51 2.03 -0.55 3.29
C GLU A 51 0.85 0.26 3.82
N CYS A 52 0.03 -0.35 4.68
CA CYS A 52 -1.14 0.29 5.29
C CYS A 52 -1.23 0.00 6.78
N GLU A 53 -1.60 1.00 7.57
CA GLU A 53 -2.12 0.81 8.93
C GLU A 53 -3.65 0.88 8.91
N CYS A 54 -4.30 -0.21 9.30
CA CYS A 54 -5.76 -0.24 9.43
C CYS A 54 -6.22 -1.16 10.56
N VAL A 55 -7.51 -1.04 10.92
CA VAL A 55 -8.11 -1.87 11.97
C VAL A 55 -8.29 -3.32 11.48
N GLU A 56 -8.73 -3.49 10.23
CA GLU A 56 -9.02 -4.76 9.60
C GLU A 56 -8.44 -4.78 8.19
N GLN A 57 -8.01 -5.97 7.71
CA GLN A 57 -7.44 -6.14 6.37
C GLN A 57 -8.40 -5.69 5.27
N GLN A 58 -9.71 -5.88 5.45
CA GLN A 58 -10.74 -5.48 4.49
C GLN A 58 -10.63 -3.99 4.11
N HIS A 59 -10.32 -3.11 5.06
CA HIS A 59 -10.17 -1.69 4.77
C HIS A 59 -9.01 -1.38 3.82
N PHE A 60 -7.97 -2.21 3.85
CA PHE A 60 -6.88 -2.11 2.90
C PHE A 60 -7.31 -2.62 1.52
N GLU A 61 -8.01 -3.76 1.46
CA GLU A 61 -8.58 -4.31 0.22
C GLU A 61 -9.55 -3.35 -0.48
N ASP A 62 -10.35 -2.61 0.30
CA ASP A 62 -11.26 -1.59 -0.22
C ASP A 62 -10.47 -0.44 -0.90
N TRP A 63 -9.38 0.01 -0.28
CA TRP A 63 -8.49 1.01 -0.87
C TRP A 63 -7.80 0.48 -2.14
N ILE A 64 -7.30 -0.75 -2.10
CA ILE A 64 -6.66 -1.43 -3.24
C ILE A 64 -7.61 -1.48 -4.44
N SER A 65 -8.87 -1.84 -4.19
CA SER A 65 -9.93 -1.89 -5.20
C SER A 65 -10.26 -0.51 -5.76
N MET A 66 -10.32 0.51 -4.89
CA MET A 66 -10.57 1.90 -5.30
C MET A 66 -9.47 2.45 -6.20
N VAL A 67 -8.20 2.19 -5.88
CA VAL A 67 -7.06 2.66 -6.70
C VAL A 67 -6.96 1.86 -8.01
N GLY A 68 -7.41 0.60 -7.99
CA GLY A 68 -7.39 -0.29 -9.15
C GLY A 68 -6.04 -1.01 -9.32
N TRP A 69 -5.36 -1.31 -8.21
CA TRP A 69 -4.08 -2.01 -8.20
C TRP A 69 -4.24 -3.41 -7.62
N PRO A 70 -4.63 -4.42 -8.41
CA PRO A 70 -4.90 -5.76 -7.87
C PRO A 70 -3.69 -6.28 -7.07
N ALA A 71 -3.96 -6.79 -5.86
CA ALA A 71 -2.95 -7.38 -5.01
C ALA A 71 -2.87 -8.89 -5.28
N ASP A 72 -1.66 -9.37 -5.52
CA ASP A 72 -1.35 -10.80 -5.60
C ASP A 72 -1.43 -11.44 -4.21
N SER A 73 -1.04 -10.69 -3.18
CA SER A 73 -1.13 -11.13 -1.78
C SER A 73 -1.13 -9.97 -0.80
N ILE A 74 -1.72 -10.19 0.37
CA ILE A 74 -1.77 -9.25 1.48
C ILE A 74 -1.34 -9.99 2.75
N HIS A 75 -0.47 -9.37 3.54
CA HIS A 75 0.12 -9.96 4.73
C HIS A 75 0.00 -8.99 5.90
N LYS A 76 -0.27 -9.53 7.10
CA LYS A 76 -0.08 -8.78 8.33
C LYS A 76 1.41 -8.66 8.63
N VAL A 77 1.84 -7.48 9.05
CA VAL A 77 3.23 -7.20 9.43
C VAL A 77 3.35 -7.32 10.95
N ASP A 78 4.24 -8.21 11.41
CA ASP A 78 4.51 -8.39 12.84
C ASP A 78 5.76 -7.62 13.31
N MET A 79 6.69 -7.34 12.39
CA MET A 79 7.96 -6.65 12.68
C MET A 79 8.36 -5.70 11.56
N ILE A 80 9.01 -4.59 11.90
CA ILE A 80 9.56 -3.62 10.95
C ILE A 80 11.02 -3.36 11.30
N CYS A 81 11.87 -3.21 10.28
CA CYS A 81 13.17 -2.56 10.38
C CYS A 81 13.17 -1.30 9.51
N GLN A 82 13.43 -0.12 10.10
CA GLN A 82 13.58 1.14 9.36
C GLN A 82 14.85 1.87 9.81
N VAL A 83 15.78 2.06 8.86
CA VAL A 83 17.07 2.73 9.10
C VAL A 83 17.80 2.12 10.32
N GLY A 84 17.90 0.79 10.34
CA GLY A 84 18.58 0.04 11.40
C GLY A 84 17.81 -0.11 12.73
N ASN A 85 16.66 0.56 12.88
CA ASN A 85 15.82 0.43 14.08
C ASN A 85 14.76 -0.64 13.85
N ILE A 86 14.55 -1.52 14.85
CA ILE A 86 13.63 -2.66 14.76
C ILE A 86 12.51 -2.51 15.80
N TRP A 87 11.27 -2.71 15.36
CA TRP A 87 10.09 -2.72 16.23
C TRP A 87 9.20 -3.93 15.97
N LYS A 88 8.58 -4.42 17.05
CA LYS A 88 7.43 -5.32 16.98
C LYS A 88 6.15 -4.48 16.95
N LEU A 89 5.19 -4.87 16.13
CA LEU A 89 3.90 -4.16 15.97
C LEU A 89 2.77 -4.79 16.78
#